data_AF-A0A242K939-F1
#
_entry.id   AF-A0A242K939-F1
#
_cell.length_a   1.000
_cell.length_b   1.000
_cell.length_c   1.000
_cell.angle_alpha   90.00
_cell.angle_beta   90.00
_cell.angle_gamma   90.00
#
_symmetry.space_group_name_H-M   'P 1'
#
loop_
_entity.id
_entity.type
_entity.pdbx_description
1 polymer ?
#
loop_
_entity_poly.entity_id
_entity_poly.type
_entity_poly.pdbx_seq_one_letter_code
_entity_poly.pdbx_strand_id
1 'polypeptide(L)' 'MKMNNQIVPLETTLLAGIADRLSVLVWSETKDGQRGKNKPKFILDSLSGKPPVKKEEIVFNSSEEFEKTRRKLLEGID' A
#
# COMPACT_ATOMS: atom_id res chain seq x y z
N MET A 1 -18.08 -25.17 -7.56
CA MET A 1 -18.53 -24.10 -6.64
C MET A 1 -18.21 -22.76 -7.28
N LYS A 2 -19.22 -21.91 -7.51
CA LYS A 2 -19.04 -20.56 -8.07
C LYS A 2 -18.90 -19.61 -6.89
N MET A 3 -17.69 -19.12 -6.60
CA MET A 3 -17.53 -18.01 -5.67
C MET A 3 -18.14 -16.78 -6.33
N ASN A 4 -19.30 -16.36 -5.82
CA ASN A 4 -20.06 -15.23 -6.34
C ASN A 4 -19.24 -13.95 -6.18
N ASN A 5 -19.21 -13.10 -7.22
CA ASN A 5 -18.50 -11.80 -7.30
C ASN A 5 -16.97 -11.80 -7.48
N GLN A 6 -16.32 -12.90 -7.88
CA GLN A 6 -14.93 -12.80 -8.36
C GLN A 6 -14.87 -12.17 -9.77
N ILE A 7 -14.06 -11.12 -9.93
CA ILE A 7 -13.83 -10.42 -11.21
C ILE A 7 -12.91 -11.23 -12.14
N VAL A 8 -12.01 -12.02 -11.54
CA VAL A 8 -11.05 -12.88 -12.25
C VAL A 8 -11.13 -14.32 -11.73
N PRO A 9 -10.73 -15.33 -12.52
CA PRO A 9 -10.72 -16.72 -12.07
C PRO A 9 -9.95 -16.95 -10.76
N LEU A 10 -10.36 -17.96 -9.99
CA LEU A 10 -9.73 -18.29 -8.72
C LEU A 10 -8.23 -18.58 -8.87
N GLU A 11 -7.84 -19.33 -9.90
CA GLU A 11 -6.44 -19.65 -10.19
C GLU A 11 -5.61 -18.37 -10.42
N THR A 12 -6.16 -17.41 -11.17
CA THR A 12 -5.54 -16.11 -11.41
C THR A 12 -5.41 -15.30 -10.10
N THR A 13 -6.45 -15.35 -9.25
CA THR A 13 -6.44 -14.70 -7.93
C THR A 13 -5.32 -15.27 -7.05
N LEU A 14 -5.21 -16.60 -7.00
CA LEU A 14 -4.18 -17.30 -6.22
C LEU A 14 -2.78 -16.98 -6.75
N LEU A 15 -2.59 -17.01 -8.07
CA LEU A 15 -1.30 -16.70 -8.70
C LEU A 15 -0.87 -15.26 -8.44
N ALA A 16 -1.78 -14.29 -8.57
CA ALA A 16 -1.51 -12.88 -8.25
C ALA A 16 -1.13 -12.71 -6.77
N GLY A 17 -1.86 -13.37 -5.87
CA GLY A 17 -1.56 -13.35 -4.44
C GLY A 17 -0.17 -13.92 -4.12
N ILE A 18 0.21 -15.04 -4.74
CA ILE A 18 1.54 -15.64 -4.55
C ILE A 18 2.64 -14.70 -5.06
N ALA A 19 2.46 -14.13 -6.26
CA ALA A 19 3.41 -13.20 -6.85
C ALA A 19 3.60 -11.94 -5.99
N ASP A 20 2.51 -11.39 -5.43
CA ASP A 20 2.56 -10.23 -4.55
C ASP A 20 3.33 -10.52 -3.26
N ARG A 21 3.09 -11.67 -2.64
CA ARG A 21 3.79 -12.06 -1.41
C ARG A 21 5.26 -12.31 -1.65
N LEU A 22 5.61 -12.98 -2.75
CA LEU A 22 7.00 -13.19 -3.14
C LEU A 22 7.72 -11.87 -3.42
N SER A 23 7.05 -10.94 -4.12
CA SER A 23 7.60 -9.62 -4.42
C SER A 23 7.90 -8.84 -3.14
N VAL A 24 7.04 -8.91 -2.12
CA VAL A 24 7.28 -8.28 -0.82
C VAL A 24 8.45 -8.92 -0.08
N LEU A 25 8.55 -10.25 -0.06
CA LEU A 25 9.65 -10.96 0.60
C LEU A 25 10.99 -10.63 -0.05
N VAL A 26 11.06 -10.61 -1.39
CA VAL A 26 12.30 -10.23 -2.08
C VAL A 26 12.63 -8.77 -1.82
N TRP A 27 11.62 -7.89 -1.86
CA TRP A 27 11.80 -6.47 -1.61
C TRP A 27 12.28 -6.17 -0.18
N SER A 28 11.78 -6.88 0.85
CA SER A 28 12.15 -6.63 2.26
C SER A 28 13.65 -6.81 2.52
N GLU A 29 14.28 -7.72 1.78
CA GLU A 29 15.72 -7.99 1.88
C GLU A 29 16.59 -6.98 1.12
N THR A 30 15.99 -6.04 0.37
CA THR A 30 16.73 -4.99 -0.34
C THR A 30 17.02 -3.78 0.55
N LYS A 31 18.00 -2.95 0.13
CA LYS A 31 18.27 -1.65 0.77
C LYS A 31 17.05 -0.71 0.76
N ASP A 32 16.23 -0.79 -0.29
CA ASP A 32 15.02 -0.01 -0.41
C ASP A 32 13.94 -0.53 0.55
N GLY A 33 13.80 -1.84 0.67
CA GLY A 33 12.91 -2.51 1.63
C GLY A 33 13.19 -2.11 3.07
N GLN A 34 14.47 -2.16 3.47
CA GLN A 34 14.90 -1.74 4.81
C GLN A 34 14.61 -0.26 5.10
N ARG A 35 14.54 0.58 4.06
CA ARG A 35 14.25 2.02 4.15
C ARG A 35 12.79 2.36 3.84
N GLY A 36 11.94 1.36 3.61
CA GLY A 36 10.54 1.54 3.25
C GLY A 36 10.31 2.24 1.90
N LYS A 37 11.29 2.27 1.01
CA LYS A 37 11.22 2.91 -0.30
C LYS A 37 10.83 1.93 -1.40
N ASN A 38 10.23 2.43 -2.47
CA ASN A 38 9.95 1.67 -3.70
C ASN A 38 9.21 0.33 -3.48
N LYS A 39 8.23 0.32 -2.56
CA LYS A 39 7.44 -0.89 -2.30
C LYS A 39 6.73 -1.36 -3.59
N PRO A 40 6.78 -2.67 -3.91
CA PRO A 40 6.10 -3.19 -5.09
C PRO A 40 4.59 -2.95 -5.03
N LYS A 41 3.99 -2.66 -6.20
CA LYS A 41 2.54 -2.57 -6.36
C LYS A 41 1.95 -3.98 -6.44
N PHE A 42 0.80 -4.18 -5.81
CA PHE A 42 0.15 -5.48 -5.79
C PHE A 42 -0.70 -5.70 -7.05
N ILE A 43 -0.45 -6.82 -7.71
CA ILE A 43 -1.17 -7.29 -8.89
C ILE A 43 -2.62 -7.59 -8.49
N LEU A 44 -2.82 -8.22 -7.33
CA LEU A 44 -4.15 -8.60 -6.84
C LEU A 44 -5.06 -7.38 -6.65
N ASP A 45 -4.53 -6.28 -6.12
CA ASP A 45 -5.27 -5.03 -5.94
C ASP A 45 -5.74 -4.48 -7.29
N SER A 46 -4.88 -4.55 -8.31
CA SER A 46 -5.17 -4.08 -9.67
C SER A 46 -6.23 -4.95 -10.39
N LEU A 47 -6.27 -6.25 -10.09
CA LEU A 47 -7.26 -7.19 -10.64
C LEU A 47 -8.63 -7.08 -9.96
N SER A 48 -8.66 -6.58 -8.71
CA SER A 48 -9.89 -6.51 -7.91
C SER A 48 -10.84 -5.39 -8.33
N GLY A 49 -10.48 -4.55 -9.31
CA GLY A 49 -11.29 -3.42 -9.77
C GLY A 49 -11.60 -2.37 -8.70
N LYS A 50 -11.03 -2.52 -7.49
CA LYS A 50 -11.19 -1.56 -6.41
C LYS A 50 -10.40 -0.30 -6.77
N PRO A 51 -10.96 0.89 -6.55
CA PRO A 51 -10.20 2.11 -6.70
C PRO A 51 -8.95 2.01 -5.79
N PRO A 52 -7.78 2.50 -6.25
CA PRO A 52 -6.59 2.51 -5.41
C PRO A 52 -6.96 3.20 -4.10
N VAL A 53 -6.63 2.56 -2.98
CA VAL A 53 -6.79 3.18 -1.66
C VAL A 53 -5.95 4.45 -1.71
N LYS A 54 -6.61 5.61 -1.78
CA LYS A 54 -5.93 6.90 -1.67
C LYS A 54 -5.32 6.89 -0.28
N LYS A 55 -3.98 6.88 -0.21
CA LYS A 55 -3.32 7.24 1.03
C LYS A 55 -3.69 8.69 1.29
N GLU A 56 -4.25 8.97 2.45
CA GLU A 56 -4.32 10.33 2.97
C GLU A 56 -2.88 10.74 3.31
N GLU A 57 -2.10 11.07 2.27
CA GLU A 57 -0.79 11.66 2.45
C GLU A 57 -0.96 13.16 2.62
N ILE A 58 -0.54 13.66 3.78
CA ILE A 58 -0.43 15.09 4.00
C ILE A 58 0.96 15.50 3.51
N VAL A 59 0.99 16.26 2.43
CA VAL A 59 2.22 16.84 1.87
C VAL A 59 2.35 18.26 2.39
N PHE A 60 3.51 18.61 2.93
CA PHE A 60 3.79 19.93 3.47
C PHE A 60 4.74 20.70 2.55
N ASN A 61 4.50 21.99 2.37
CA ASN A 61 5.34 22.84 1.52
C ASN A 61 6.56 23.39 2.27
N SER A 62 6.59 23.27 3.61
CA SER A 62 7.72 23.66 4.45
C SER A 62 7.87 22.78 5.69
N SER A 63 9.07 22.78 6.26
CA SER A 63 9.35 22.11 7.54
C SER A 63 8.56 22.71 8.70
N GLU A 64 8.28 24.01 8.68
CA GLU A 64 7.50 24.70 9.71
C GLU A 64 6.05 24.22 9.73
N GLU A 65 5.44 24.05 8.55
CA GLU A 65 4.07 23.55 8.40
C GLU A 65 3.94 22.11 8.93
N PHE A 66 4.94 21.27 8.65
CA PHE A 66 5.05 19.92 9.20
C PHE A 66 5.14 19.95 10.74
N GLU A 67 6.05 20.73 11.32
CA GLU A 67 6.24 20.78 12.77
C GLU A 67 5.01 21.30 13.51
N LYS A 68 4.30 22.28 12.95
CA LYS A 68 3.04 22.78 13.51
C LYS A 68 1.97 21.69 13.52
N THR A 69 1.82 20.96 12.43
CA THR A 69 0.82 19.89 12.29
C THR A 69 1.16 18.71 13.19
N ARG A 70 2.44 18.32 13.25
CA ARG A 70 2.96 17.30 14.17
C ARG A 70 2.68 17.65 15.62
N ARG A 71 2.88 18.91 16.02
CA ARG A 71 2.62 19.38 17.39
C ARG A 71 1.14 19.23 17.77
N LYS A 72 0.22 19.66 16.89
CA LYS A 72 -1.22 19.49 17.11
C LYS A 72 -1.61 18.03 17.33
N LEU A 73 -1.09 17.14 16.48
CA LEU A 73 -1.30 15.69 16.58
C LEU A 73 -0.81 15.10 17.90
N LEU A 74 0.35 15.55 18.39
CA LEU A 74 0.93 15.07 19.65
C LEU A 74 0.24 15.66 20.89
N GLU A 75 -0.28 16.87 20.79
CA GLU A 75 -0.99 17.57 21.88
C GLU A 75 -2.48 17.20 21.95
N GLY A 76 -3.00 16.48 20.95
CA GLY A 76 -4.42 16.05 20.91
C GLY A 76 -5.40 17.20 20.71
N ILE A 77 -4.93 18.31 20.13
CA ILE A 77 -5.76 19.48 19.83
C ILE A 77 -6.25 19.32 18.39
N ASP A 78 -7.37 18.62 18.24
CA ASP A 78 -8.13 18.54 16.98
C ASP A 78 -8.97 19.82 16.76
#